data_AF-A0A8H8CDU0-F1
#
_entry.id   AF-A0A8H8CDU0-F1
#
_cell.length_a   1.000
_cell.length_b   1.000
_cell.length_c   1.000
_cell.angle_alpha   90.00
_cell.angle_beta   90.00
_cell.angle_gamma   90.00
#
_symmetry.space_group_name_H-M   'P 1'
#
loop_
_entity.id
_entity.type
_entity.pdbx_description
1 polymer ?
#
loop_
_entity_poly.entity_id
_entity_poly.type
_entity_poly.pdbx_seq_one_letter_code
_entity_poly.pdbx_strand_id
1 'polypeptide(L)'
;MGQTMCCIHPRPRTTGGNKHQISIEDIHWSNVISNVEEKRHGLSSGRISRPETLVDKSSTSFVNEISGMAHPYAVSKPQRTFFEEKGYLIIKDCLSIAETRDLQAWVQDVHGLPRTIDCPYIPYEEVNSSRDRVLCRTENFANTHSEFGALLRGAKLLSILEQLNGDEMLLFKEKINFKFAGSGGFQPHIDRTGYGDFKKLQHLAILIAADDATSLNGCLEVVEGSHKMTVPIGTDNCITPDWVAARNWIPVEMKAGELMIFGSSLAHRSGPNASSKDRRAVYATYNSKSEGDLHDAYYERRAKLYPATHKRREGVDYSSGAQNYAYGTPMRSVEKSNGGS
;
A
#
# COMPACT_ATOMS: atom_id res chain seq x y z
N MET A 1 15.54 1.07 -84.44
CA MET A 1 14.63 1.91 -83.63
C MET A 1 14.86 1.48 -82.19
N GLY A 2 15.83 2.04 -81.47
CA GLY A 2 15.72 3.32 -80.75
C GLY A 2 15.56 2.99 -79.26
N GLN A 3 16.70 2.89 -78.53
CA GLN A 3 17.07 3.73 -77.37
C GLN A 3 16.14 3.55 -76.15
N THR A 4 16.59 3.23 -74.93
CA THR A 4 17.74 3.78 -74.18
C THR A 4 18.18 2.88 -73.01
N MET A 5 19.47 3.02 -72.66
CA MET A 5 20.31 2.60 -71.50
C MET A 5 19.61 2.54 -70.12
N CYS A 6 20.16 2.03 -69.01
CA CYS A 6 21.55 1.76 -68.57
C CYS A 6 21.55 0.85 -67.32
N CYS A 7 22.58 0.03 -67.16
CA CYS A 7 22.89 -0.73 -65.93
C CYS A 7 23.49 0.19 -64.85
N ILE A 8 23.02 0.18 -63.58
CA ILE A 8 23.84 0.37 -62.35
C ILE A 8 23.11 -0.24 -61.13
N HIS A 9 23.78 -1.09 -60.34
CA HIS A 9 23.30 -1.64 -59.05
C HIS A 9 23.13 -0.56 -57.95
N PRO A 10 22.08 -0.62 -57.11
CA PRO A 10 22.09 0.02 -55.80
C PRO A 10 22.25 -0.97 -54.64
N ARG A 11 23.13 -0.56 -53.71
CA ARG A 11 23.48 -1.16 -52.40
C ARG A 11 22.26 -1.39 -51.49
N PRO A 12 22.35 -2.31 -50.52
CA PRO A 12 21.29 -2.53 -49.53
C PRO A 12 21.06 -1.27 -48.68
N ARG A 13 19.80 -0.86 -48.55
CA ARG A 13 19.38 0.20 -47.62
C ARG A 13 19.41 -0.34 -46.20
N THR A 14 20.30 0.24 -45.41
CA THR A 14 20.19 0.32 -43.96
C THR A 14 19.01 1.23 -43.59
N THR A 15 18.00 0.69 -42.93
CA THR A 15 17.10 1.48 -42.08
C THR A 15 17.24 0.98 -40.66
N GLY A 16 18.13 1.64 -39.92
CA GLY A 16 18.22 1.51 -38.48
C GLY A 16 16.96 2.09 -37.85
N GLY A 17 16.21 1.24 -37.16
CA GLY A 17 15.24 1.63 -36.17
C GLY A 17 15.73 1.09 -34.84
N ASN A 18 16.68 1.77 -34.20
CA ASN A 18 16.97 1.55 -32.79
C ASN A 18 15.71 1.98 -32.02
N LYS A 19 14.84 1.03 -31.69
CA LYS A 19 13.94 1.20 -30.55
C LYS A 19 14.86 1.13 -29.32
N HIS A 20 15.33 2.29 -28.87
CA HIS A 20 15.88 2.41 -27.53
C HIS A 20 14.73 2.11 -26.57
N GLN A 21 14.67 0.86 -26.12
CA GLN A 21 13.95 0.49 -24.92
C GLN A 21 14.70 1.17 -23.78
N ILE A 22 14.15 2.28 -23.29
CA ILE A 22 14.69 3.00 -22.14
C ILE A 22 14.45 2.08 -20.94
N SER A 23 15.49 1.34 -20.56
CA SER A 23 15.49 0.54 -19.34
C SER A 23 15.55 1.50 -18.15
N ILE A 24 14.80 1.17 -17.10
CA ILE A 24 14.83 1.89 -15.81
C ILE A 24 16.22 1.78 -15.13
N GLU A 25 17.12 0.93 -15.64
CA GLU A 25 18.42 0.59 -15.06
C GLU A 25 19.55 1.61 -15.31
N ASP A 26 19.35 2.63 -16.16
CA ASP A 26 20.39 3.64 -16.48
C ASP A 26 20.63 4.70 -15.37
N ILE A 27 20.25 4.41 -14.12
CA ILE A 27 20.44 5.30 -12.97
C ILE A 27 21.38 4.62 -11.96
N HIS A 28 22.60 5.15 -11.81
CA HIS A 28 23.60 4.67 -10.87
C HIS A 28 23.18 4.97 -9.41
N TRP A 29 22.96 3.95 -8.58
CA TRP A 29 22.41 4.06 -7.21
C TRP A 29 23.32 3.53 -6.10
N SER A 30 24.52 4.11 -5.91
CA SER A 30 25.41 3.72 -4.80
C SER A 30 25.25 4.52 -3.49
N ASN A 31 24.37 5.53 -3.40
CA ASN A 31 24.53 6.57 -2.35
C ASN A 31 23.34 6.77 -1.38
N VAL A 32 22.37 5.85 -1.28
CA VAL A 32 21.19 6.06 -0.39
C VAL A 32 21.39 5.51 1.02
N ILE A 33 22.34 4.59 1.25
CA ILE A 33 22.66 4.08 2.60
C ILE A 33 23.70 4.98 3.32
N SER A 34 24.52 5.74 2.59
CA SER A 34 25.62 6.54 3.14
C SER A 34 25.23 7.91 3.72
N ASN A 35 24.04 8.43 3.40
CA ASN A 35 23.63 9.80 3.83
C ASN A 35 22.96 9.87 5.21
N VAL A 36 22.87 8.75 5.94
CA VAL A 36 22.34 8.73 7.32
C VAL A 36 23.40 9.17 8.34
N GLU A 37 24.69 9.08 8.02
CA GLU A 37 25.77 9.44 8.96
C GLU A 37 26.15 10.94 8.96
N GLU A 38 25.91 11.67 7.87
CA GLU A 38 26.39 13.06 7.71
C GLU A 38 25.50 14.15 8.35
N LYS A 39 24.25 13.84 8.76
CA LYS A 39 23.35 14.82 9.39
C LYS A 39 23.39 14.86 10.92
N ARG A 40 24.36 14.21 11.56
CA ARG A 40 24.51 14.20 13.04
C ARG A 40 25.21 15.42 13.64
N HIS A 41 25.72 16.35 12.82
CA HIS A 41 26.42 17.53 13.35
C HIS A 41 25.89 18.83 12.75
N GLY A 42 25.00 19.47 13.51
CA GLY A 42 24.72 20.89 13.38
C GLY A 42 23.24 21.18 13.45
N LEU A 43 22.78 21.69 14.60
CA LEU A 43 21.82 22.80 14.70
C LEU A 43 21.67 23.18 16.18
N SER A 44 22.32 24.28 16.55
CA SER A 44 22.20 24.94 17.86
C SER A 44 20.95 25.81 17.92
N SER A 45 20.44 25.96 19.14
CA SER A 45 19.26 26.72 19.56
C SER A 45 19.20 28.18 19.10
N GLY A 46 18.07 28.57 18.51
CA GLY A 46 17.65 29.97 18.34
C GLY A 46 16.17 30.13 18.73
N ARG A 47 15.90 30.92 19.77
CA ARG A 47 14.54 31.30 20.20
C ARG A 47 13.94 32.31 19.22
N ILE A 48 12.72 32.06 18.76
CA ILE A 48 11.88 33.06 18.08
C ILE A 48 10.54 33.13 18.82
N SER A 49 10.20 34.34 19.28
CA SER A 49 8.96 34.71 19.95
C SER A 49 7.77 34.74 18.99
N ARG A 50 6.62 34.19 19.42
CA ARG A 50 5.33 34.25 18.70
C ARG A 50 4.56 35.54 19.04
N PRO A 51 3.81 36.14 18.08
CA PRO A 51 2.75 37.08 18.41
C PRO A 51 1.42 36.34 18.64
N GLU A 52 0.62 36.85 19.57
CA GLU A 52 -0.73 36.40 19.89
C GLU A 52 -1.73 36.79 18.80
N THR A 53 -2.62 35.88 18.41
CA THR A 53 -3.83 36.20 17.65
C THR A 53 -5.04 35.42 18.16
N LEU A 54 -5.99 36.19 18.70
CA LEU A 54 -7.45 36.08 18.72
C LEU A 54 -8.07 34.68 18.51
N VAL A 55 -8.69 34.19 19.58
CA VAL A 55 -9.45 32.92 19.65
C VAL A 55 -10.81 33.07 18.96
N ASP A 56 -11.00 32.39 17.84
CA ASP A 56 -12.31 32.13 17.24
C ASP A 56 -12.99 30.94 17.96
N LYS A 57 -14.24 31.13 18.38
CA LYS A 57 -15.04 30.16 19.16
C LYS A 57 -15.52 28.95 18.34
N SER A 58 -15.26 28.92 17.03
CA SER A 58 -15.46 27.75 16.15
C SER A 58 -14.40 26.64 16.35
N SER A 59 -13.26 26.96 16.97
CA SER A 59 -12.14 26.02 17.16
C SER A 59 -12.34 25.00 18.29
N THR A 60 -13.24 25.30 19.25
CA THR A 60 -13.40 24.48 20.46
C THR A 60 -14.03 23.11 20.20
N SER A 61 -14.86 22.95 19.16
CA SER A 61 -15.42 21.66 18.76
C SER A 61 -14.37 20.79 18.06
N PHE A 62 -13.57 21.37 17.16
CA PHE A 62 -12.47 20.69 16.47
C PHE A 62 -11.39 20.18 17.45
N VAL A 63 -11.06 20.97 18.48
CA VAL A 63 -10.03 20.60 19.46
C VAL A 63 -10.49 19.46 20.38
N ASN A 64 -11.79 19.36 20.68
CA ASN A 64 -12.32 18.27 21.51
C ASN A 64 -12.47 16.94 20.75
N GLU A 65 -12.80 16.97 19.45
CA GLU A 65 -12.92 15.76 18.62
C GLU A 65 -11.55 15.13 18.30
N ILE A 66 -10.50 15.93 18.11
CA ILE A 66 -9.12 15.43 17.96
C ILE A 66 -8.62 14.77 19.28
N SER A 67 -9.17 15.14 20.44
CA SER A 67 -8.71 14.60 21.73
C SER A 67 -8.97 13.09 21.88
N GLY A 68 -10.01 12.54 21.24
CA GLY A 68 -10.30 11.10 21.27
C GLY A 68 -9.24 10.24 20.57
N MET A 69 -8.67 10.75 19.47
CA MET A 69 -7.60 10.09 18.71
C MET A 69 -6.22 10.17 19.36
N ALA A 70 -6.05 11.05 20.35
CA ALA A 70 -4.77 11.27 21.03
C ALA A 70 -4.47 10.24 22.14
N HIS A 71 -5.45 9.43 22.56
CA HIS A 71 -5.28 8.50 23.67
C HIS A 71 -4.61 7.19 23.22
N PRO A 72 -3.47 6.78 23.82
CA PRO A 72 -2.84 5.50 23.54
C PRO A 72 -3.78 4.32 23.81
N TYR A 73 -3.68 3.26 23.01
CA TYR A 73 -4.39 2.02 23.24
C TYR A 73 -3.50 1.04 24.03
N ALA A 74 -4.02 0.46 25.11
CA ALA A 74 -3.29 -0.51 25.91
C ALA A 74 -3.55 -1.93 25.42
N VAL A 75 -2.52 -2.58 24.86
CA VAL A 75 -2.61 -4.00 24.47
C VAL A 75 -2.52 -4.84 25.75
N SER A 76 -3.49 -5.73 25.96
CA SER A 76 -3.52 -6.64 27.11
C SER A 76 -2.54 -7.80 26.95
N LYS A 77 -2.21 -8.48 28.05
CA LYS A 77 -1.36 -9.68 28.01
C LYS A 77 -1.96 -10.80 27.13
N PRO A 78 -3.27 -11.14 27.21
CA PRO A 78 -3.86 -12.13 26.30
C PRO A 78 -3.78 -11.71 24.83
N GLN A 79 -3.95 -10.43 24.50
CA GLN A 79 -3.79 -9.95 23.12
C GLN A 79 -2.36 -10.10 22.61
N ARG A 80 -1.35 -9.78 23.44
CA ARG A 80 0.07 -10.02 23.10
C ARG A 80 0.36 -11.49 22.85
N THR A 81 -0.08 -12.37 23.76
CA THR A 81 0.09 -13.83 23.60
C THR A 81 -0.60 -14.34 22.33
N PHE A 82 -1.82 -13.88 22.04
CA PHE A 82 -2.51 -14.24 20.80
C PHE A 82 -1.72 -13.79 19.56
N PHE A 83 -1.22 -12.56 19.55
CA PHE A 83 -0.40 -12.05 18.45
C PHE A 83 0.87 -12.88 18.25
N GLU A 84 1.59 -13.17 19.32
CA GLU A 84 2.81 -14.00 19.30
C GLU A 84 2.51 -15.41 18.75
N GLU A 85 1.43 -16.04 19.20
CA GLU A 85 1.04 -17.40 18.81
C GLU A 85 0.51 -17.49 17.38
N LYS A 86 -0.41 -16.60 17.02
CA LYS A 86 -1.20 -16.67 15.78
C LYS A 86 -0.65 -15.82 14.64
N GLY A 87 0.15 -14.80 14.96
CA GLY A 87 0.79 -13.91 13.98
C GLY A 87 -0.05 -12.71 13.56
N TYR A 88 -1.23 -12.55 14.17
CA TYR A 88 -2.10 -11.40 14.00
C TYR A 88 -2.89 -11.12 15.28
N LEU A 89 -3.51 -9.94 15.36
CA LEU A 89 -4.35 -9.52 16.47
C LEU A 89 -5.56 -8.74 15.95
N ILE A 90 -6.75 -9.05 16.43
CA ILE A 90 -7.96 -8.25 16.19
C ILE A 90 -8.22 -7.37 17.42
N ILE A 91 -8.43 -6.08 17.18
CA ILE A 91 -8.83 -5.10 18.20
C ILE A 91 -10.20 -4.55 17.80
N LYS A 92 -11.19 -4.70 18.69
CA LYS A 92 -12.59 -4.41 18.40
C LYS A 92 -13.08 -3.06 18.93
N ASP A 93 -12.29 -2.44 19.78
CA ASP A 93 -12.66 -1.30 20.62
C ASP A 93 -11.67 -0.13 20.55
N CYS A 94 -10.83 -0.10 19.50
CA CYS A 94 -9.87 1.00 19.31
C CYS A 94 -10.55 2.28 18.79
N LEU A 95 -11.46 2.14 17.83
CA LEU A 95 -12.22 3.26 17.28
C LEU A 95 -13.63 3.28 17.88
N SER A 96 -14.05 4.46 18.30
CA SER A 96 -15.45 4.72 18.65
C SER A 96 -16.35 4.70 17.41
N ILE A 97 -17.67 4.69 17.63
CA ILE A 97 -18.66 4.79 16.55
C ILE A 97 -18.50 6.09 15.77
N ALA A 98 -18.16 7.20 16.44
CA ALA A 98 -17.93 8.50 15.80
C ALA A 98 -16.69 8.43 14.90
N GLU A 99 -15.55 7.98 15.43
CA GLU A 99 -14.31 7.84 14.67
C GLU A 99 -14.44 6.85 13.50
N THR A 100 -15.28 5.82 13.65
CA THR A 100 -15.58 4.88 12.55
C THR A 100 -16.36 5.57 11.42
N ARG A 101 -17.29 6.49 11.75
CA ARG A 101 -18.00 7.29 10.74
C ARG A 101 -17.07 8.29 10.07
N ASP A 102 -16.17 8.91 10.83
CA ASP A 102 -15.18 9.83 10.28
C ASP A 102 -14.23 9.08 9.32
N LEU A 103 -13.75 7.91 9.72
CA LEU A 103 -12.98 7.01 8.85
C LEU A 103 -13.72 6.72 7.54
N GLN A 104 -15.01 6.39 7.60
CA GLN A 104 -15.83 6.12 6.41
C GLN A 104 -15.97 7.34 5.50
N ALA A 105 -16.10 8.54 6.08
CA ALA A 105 -16.13 9.80 5.35
C ALA A 105 -14.79 10.06 4.66
N TRP A 106 -13.66 9.96 5.39
CA TRP A 106 -12.34 10.17 4.81
C TRP A 106 -12.02 9.15 3.70
N VAL A 107 -12.40 7.89 3.88
CA VAL A 107 -12.30 6.87 2.82
C VAL A 107 -13.08 7.29 1.58
N GLN A 108 -14.26 7.89 1.75
CA GLN A 108 -15.07 8.40 0.65
C GLN A 108 -14.44 9.64 -0.01
N ASP A 109 -13.82 10.53 0.77
CA ASP A 109 -13.08 11.69 0.26
C ASP A 109 -11.91 11.23 -0.62
N VAL A 110 -11.09 10.29 -0.13
CA VAL A 110 -9.96 9.70 -0.88
C VAL A 110 -10.44 8.96 -2.14
N HIS A 111 -11.58 8.29 -2.08
CA HIS A 111 -12.20 7.67 -3.26
C HIS A 111 -12.57 8.73 -4.33
N GLY A 112 -13.09 9.89 -3.90
CA GLY A 112 -13.54 10.98 -4.75
C GLY A 112 -12.42 11.88 -5.30
N LEU A 113 -11.17 11.66 -4.88
CA LEU A 113 -10.04 12.49 -5.30
C LEU A 113 -9.84 12.49 -6.84
N PRO A 114 -9.57 13.66 -7.46
CA PRO A 114 -9.45 13.77 -8.90
C PRO A 114 -8.20 13.07 -9.43
N ARG A 115 -8.27 12.48 -10.62
CA ARG A 115 -7.14 11.76 -11.23
C ARG A 115 -6.36 12.67 -12.18
N THR A 116 -5.72 13.70 -11.63
CA THR A 116 -4.89 14.65 -12.40
C THR A 116 -3.46 14.15 -12.56
N ILE A 117 -2.71 14.75 -13.49
CA ILE A 117 -1.30 14.38 -13.71
C ILE A 117 -0.41 14.73 -12.51
N ASP A 118 -0.72 15.82 -11.81
CA ASP A 118 0.08 16.35 -10.70
C ASP A 118 -0.37 15.83 -9.32
N CYS A 119 -1.33 14.90 -9.24
CA CYS A 119 -1.83 14.42 -7.96
C CYS A 119 -0.74 13.69 -7.13
N PRO A 120 -0.60 13.94 -5.83
CA PRO A 120 0.45 13.28 -5.03
C PRO A 120 0.11 11.82 -4.69
N TYR A 121 -1.17 11.48 -4.64
CA TYR A 121 -1.68 10.12 -4.41
C TYR A 121 -1.64 9.26 -5.68
N ILE A 122 -1.70 7.94 -5.47
CA ILE A 122 -1.50 6.94 -6.53
C ILE A 122 -2.72 5.99 -6.60
N PRO A 123 -3.72 6.32 -7.44
CA PRO A 123 -4.87 5.44 -7.66
C PRO A 123 -4.56 4.34 -8.67
N TYR A 124 -5.11 3.16 -8.43
CA TYR A 124 -5.07 2.02 -9.33
C TYR A 124 -6.44 1.39 -9.49
N GLU A 125 -6.64 0.79 -10.65
CA GLU A 125 -7.91 0.23 -11.08
C GLU A 125 -7.76 -1.25 -11.38
N GLU A 126 -8.90 -1.93 -11.39
CA GLU A 126 -9.06 -3.30 -11.84
C GLU A 126 -10.21 -3.39 -12.85
N VAL A 127 -10.32 -4.52 -13.53
CA VAL A 127 -11.48 -4.92 -14.31
C VAL A 127 -12.28 -5.92 -13.48
N ASN A 128 -13.47 -5.54 -13.05
CA ASN A 128 -14.34 -6.39 -12.22
C ASN A 128 -15.00 -7.53 -13.03
N SER A 129 -15.80 -8.37 -12.37
CA SER A 129 -16.54 -9.46 -13.03
C SER A 129 -17.52 -9.01 -14.11
N SER A 130 -18.02 -7.78 -14.03
CA SER A 130 -18.90 -7.15 -15.01
C SER A 130 -18.15 -6.52 -16.18
N ARG A 131 -16.80 -6.62 -16.20
CA ARG A 131 -15.89 -6.00 -17.17
C ARG A 131 -15.78 -4.47 -17.06
N ASP A 132 -16.25 -3.89 -15.96
CA ASP A 132 -16.08 -2.48 -15.69
C ASP A 132 -14.69 -2.20 -15.12
N ARG A 133 -14.10 -1.08 -15.55
CA ARG A 133 -12.86 -0.57 -14.97
C ARG A 133 -13.19 0.25 -13.73
N VAL A 134 -12.82 -0.24 -12.56
CA VAL A 134 -13.18 0.34 -11.27
C VAL A 134 -11.96 0.61 -10.40
N LEU A 135 -12.05 1.59 -9.49
CA LEU A 135 -10.98 1.85 -8.52
C LEU A 135 -10.83 0.63 -7.59
N CYS A 136 -9.62 0.13 -7.43
CA CYS A 136 -9.32 -0.97 -6.50
C CYS A 136 -8.36 -0.55 -5.38
N ARG A 137 -7.60 0.53 -5.60
CA ARG A 137 -6.63 1.01 -4.63
C ARG A 137 -6.31 2.50 -4.77
N THR A 138 -6.06 3.16 -3.65
CA THR A 138 -5.34 4.45 -3.60
C THR A 138 -4.23 4.38 -2.56
N GLU A 139 -3.00 4.76 -2.92
CA GLU A 139 -1.86 4.90 -1.99
C GLU A 139 -1.39 6.37 -1.90
N ASN A 140 -0.52 6.69 -0.94
CA ASN A 140 0.11 8.01 -0.74
C ASN A 140 -0.87 9.18 -0.53
N PHE A 141 -1.82 9.04 0.39
CA PHE A 141 -2.78 10.08 0.75
C PHE A 141 -2.55 10.67 2.15
N ALA A 142 -1.77 10.02 3.02
CA ALA A 142 -1.60 10.42 4.42
C ALA A 142 -0.95 11.80 4.57
N ASN A 143 -0.01 12.16 3.68
CA ASN A 143 0.64 13.47 3.71
C ASN A 143 -0.24 14.60 3.17
N THR A 144 -1.34 14.27 2.46
CA THR A 144 -2.23 15.27 1.82
C THR A 144 -3.64 15.31 2.39
N HIS A 145 -4.01 14.34 3.21
CA HIS A 145 -5.27 14.29 3.92
C HIS A 145 -4.97 14.34 5.42
N SER A 146 -5.16 15.52 6.02
CA SER A 146 -4.75 15.86 7.40
C SER A 146 -5.21 14.85 8.44
N GLU A 147 -6.45 14.43 8.34
CA GLU A 147 -7.15 13.55 9.28
C GLU A 147 -6.62 12.12 9.20
N PHE A 148 -6.42 11.60 7.98
CA PHE A 148 -5.72 10.33 7.80
C PHE A 148 -4.28 10.39 8.28
N GLY A 149 -3.56 11.47 7.98
CA GLY A 149 -2.21 11.70 8.49
C GLY A 149 -2.17 11.66 10.01
N ALA A 150 -3.13 12.32 10.67
CA ALA A 150 -3.25 12.36 12.12
C ALA A 150 -3.60 10.98 12.72
N LEU A 151 -4.54 10.24 12.13
CA LEU A 151 -4.88 8.89 12.60
C LEU A 151 -3.71 7.92 12.43
N LEU A 152 -3.12 7.87 11.24
CA LEU A 152 -2.07 6.90 10.90
C LEU A 152 -0.74 7.18 11.59
N ARG A 153 -0.47 8.43 11.97
CA ARG A 153 0.73 8.81 12.75
C ARG A 153 0.41 9.11 14.22
N GLY A 154 -0.81 8.81 14.65
CA GLY A 154 -1.32 9.15 15.97
C GLY A 154 -0.95 8.13 17.04
N ALA A 155 -0.83 8.62 18.29
CA ALA A 155 -0.47 7.79 19.45
C ALA A 155 -1.41 6.60 19.67
N LYS A 156 -2.69 6.72 19.31
CA LYS A 156 -3.66 5.64 19.39
C LYS A 156 -3.23 4.38 18.61
N LEU A 157 -2.76 4.54 17.37
CA LEU A 157 -2.28 3.42 16.56
C LEU A 157 -0.83 3.07 16.87
N LEU A 158 0.05 4.07 16.99
CA LEU A 158 1.48 3.83 17.19
C LEU A 158 1.79 3.12 18.52
N SER A 159 1.00 3.38 19.57
CA SER A 159 1.18 2.68 20.86
C SER A 159 0.87 1.18 20.78
N ILE A 160 -0.05 0.74 19.91
CA ILE A 160 -0.33 -0.69 19.67
C ILE A 160 0.92 -1.33 19.07
N LEU A 161 1.49 -0.67 18.05
CA LEU A 161 2.65 -1.15 17.31
C LEU A 161 3.89 -1.21 18.18
N GLU A 162 4.15 -0.19 18.99
CA GLU A 162 5.26 -0.15 19.93
C GLU A 162 5.18 -1.30 20.94
N GLN A 163 3.99 -1.58 21.49
CA GLN A 163 3.79 -2.69 22.43
C GLN A 163 3.95 -4.08 21.79
N LEU A 164 3.69 -4.23 20.50
CA LEU A 164 3.81 -5.50 19.78
C LEU A 164 5.20 -5.73 19.17
N ASN A 165 5.86 -4.66 18.72
CA ASN A 165 7.17 -4.71 18.08
C ASN A 165 8.33 -4.53 19.08
N GLY A 166 8.08 -3.85 20.20
CA GLY A 166 9.11 -3.52 21.20
C GLY A 166 9.99 -2.31 20.83
N ASP A 167 9.59 -1.53 19.82
CA ASP A 167 10.28 -0.31 19.39
C ASP A 167 9.28 0.69 18.79
N GLU A 168 9.62 1.97 18.81
CA GLU A 168 8.86 3.02 18.15
C GLU A 168 8.78 2.73 16.64
N MET A 169 7.57 2.85 16.07
CA MET A 169 7.33 2.56 14.66
C MET A 169 6.90 3.80 13.89
N LEU A 170 7.37 3.92 12.65
CA LEU A 170 7.06 5.00 11.73
C LEU A 170 6.19 4.49 10.59
N LEU A 171 5.24 5.32 10.13
CA LEU A 171 4.43 4.99 8.96
C LEU A 171 5.34 4.88 7.74
N PHE A 172 5.42 3.67 7.18
CA PHE A 172 6.21 3.36 5.99
C PHE A 172 5.37 3.52 4.71
N LYS A 173 4.11 3.11 4.76
CA LYS A 173 3.20 3.05 3.61
C LYS A 173 1.76 2.96 4.07
N GLU A 174 0.84 3.50 3.29
CA GLU A 174 -0.59 3.39 3.46
C GLU A 174 -1.32 3.15 2.13
N LYS A 175 -2.46 2.46 2.20
CA LYS A 175 -3.32 2.20 1.05
C LYS A 175 -4.76 2.05 1.49
N ILE A 176 -5.69 2.51 0.69
CA ILE A 176 -7.09 2.07 0.78
C ILE A 176 -7.26 1.00 -0.29
N ASN A 177 -7.76 -0.18 0.09
CA ASN A 177 -8.23 -1.17 -0.86
C ASN A 177 -9.75 -1.03 -1.00
N PHE A 178 -10.21 -0.80 -2.22
CA PHE A 178 -11.62 -0.78 -2.59
C PHE A 178 -11.94 -2.13 -3.21
N LYS A 179 -12.88 -2.87 -2.61
CA LYS A 179 -13.37 -4.13 -3.18
C LYS A 179 -14.86 -3.97 -3.44
N PHE A 180 -15.20 -3.38 -4.58
CA PHE A 180 -16.59 -3.20 -4.97
C PHE A 180 -17.26 -4.54 -5.30
N ALA A 181 -18.59 -4.55 -5.37
CA ALA A 181 -19.32 -5.73 -5.83
C ALA A 181 -18.73 -6.27 -7.15
N GLY A 182 -18.41 -7.56 -7.20
CA GLY A 182 -17.78 -8.22 -8.36
C GLY A 182 -16.28 -7.97 -8.53
N SER A 183 -15.63 -7.22 -7.63
CA SER A 183 -14.18 -6.98 -7.68
C SER A 183 -13.36 -8.18 -7.18
N GLY A 184 -12.12 -8.27 -7.65
CA GLY A 184 -11.22 -9.39 -7.46
C GLY A 184 -10.66 -9.55 -6.04
N GLY A 185 -10.03 -10.71 -5.83
CA GLY A 185 -9.31 -11.05 -4.61
C GLY A 185 -7.81 -10.82 -4.70
N PHE A 186 -7.12 -11.06 -3.60
CA PHE A 186 -5.65 -11.07 -3.54
C PHE A 186 -5.15 -12.50 -3.45
N GLN A 187 -4.21 -12.87 -4.31
CA GLN A 187 -3.57 -14.18 -4.28
C GLN A 187 -2.83 -14.40 -2.95
N PRO A 188 -2.64 -15.66 -2.52
CA PRO A 188 -1.86 -15.96 -1.32
C PRO A 188 -0.46 -15.38 -1.33
N HIS A 189 -0.11 -14.56 -0.34
CA HIS A 189 1.18 -13.90 -0.23
C HIS A 189 1.61 -13.68 1.23
N ILE A 190 2.87 -13.28 1.38
CA ILE A 190 3.38 -12.57 2.55
C ILE A 190 3.81 -11.18 2.09
N ASP A 191 3.74 -10.19 2.96
CA ASP A 191 4.00 -8.79 2.58
C ASP A 191 5.48 -8.53 2.26
N ARG A 192 6.40 -9.23 2.94
CA ARG A 192 7.85 -9.01 2.78
C ARG A 192 8.35 -9.12 1.33
N THR A 193 7.73 -9.97 0.50
CA THR A 193 8.15 -10.17 -0.90
C THR A 193 7.85 -8.96 -1.79
N GLY A 194 6.93 -8.08 -1.37
CA GLY A 194 6.40 -6.98 -2.17
C GLY A 194 7.13 -5.65 -2.11
N TYR A 195 8.25 -5.57 -1.38
CA TYR A 195 8.91 -4.29 -1.12
C TYR A 195 10.27 -4.11 -1.82
N GLY A 196 10.63 -5.00 -2.74
CA GLY A 196 11.88 -4.90 -3.50
C GLY A 196 13.10 -4.79 -2.57
N ASP A 197 13.88 -3.72 -2.69
CA ASP A 197 15.05 -3.41 -1.85
C ASP A 197 14.72 -3.33 -0.35
N PHE A 198 13.47 -3.01 0.01
CA PHE A 198 13.01 -2.93 1.38
C PHE A 198 12.51 -4.29 1.93
N LYS A 199 12.70 -5.40 1.21
CA LYS A 199 12.29 -6.77 1.64
C LYS A 199 12.95 -7.24 2.95
N LYS A 200 13.97 -6.54 3.45
CA LYS A 200 14.60 -6.88 4.73
C LYS A 200 13.90 -6.21 5.92
N LEU A 201 13.06 -5.19 5.69
CA LEU A 201 12.35 -4.48 6.75
C LEU A 201 11.41 -5.42 7.50
N GLN A 202 11.58 -5.46 8.82
CA GLN A 202 10.59 -6.05 9.70
C GLN A 202 9.50 -5.00 9.91
N HIS A 203 8.30 -5.28 9.43
CA HIS A 203 7.18 -4.36 9.53
C HIS A 203 5.94 -5.02 10.10
N LEU A 204 5.12 -4.19 10.74
CA LEU A 204 3.75 -4.48 11.11
C LEU A 204 2.81 -3.72 10.19
N ALA A 205 1.69 -4.34 9.86
CA ALA A 205 0.60 -3.71 9.15
C ALA A 205 -0.64 -3.64 10.05
N ILE A 206 -1.37 -2.53 9.95
CA ILE A 206 -2.72 -2.35 10.50
C ILE A 206 -3.69 -2.31 9.31
N LEU A 207 -4.67 -3.20 9.32
CA LEU A 207 -5.90 -3.12 8.54
C LEU A 207 -6.98 -2.50 9.43
N ILE A 208 -7.60 -1.42 8.98
CA ILE A 208 -8.77 -0.80 9.61
C ILE A 208 -9.98 -1.02 8.69
N ALA A 209 -10.99 -1.71 9.20
CA ALA A 209 -12.21 -2.00 8.45
C ALA A 209 -13.07 -0.73 8.35
N ALA A 210 -13.23 -0.16 7.15
CA ALA A 210 -14.16 0.96 6.95
C ALA A 210 -15.59 0.44 6.75
N ASP A 211 -15.74 -0.74 6.16
CA ASP A 211 -17.00 -1.47 6.05
C ASP A 211 -16.86 -2.87 6.67
N ASP A 212 -17.98 -3.49 7.04
CA ASP A 212 -18.01 -4.88 7.51
C ASP A 212 -17.29 -5.81 6.51
N ALA A 213 -16.33 -6.59 7.00
CA ALA A 213 -15.63 -7.62 6.24
C ALA A 213 -16.20 -8.99 6.60
N THR A 214 -16.68 -9.71 5.59
CA THR A 214 -17.28 -11.04 5.69
C THR A 214 -16.65 -11.97 4.68
N SER A 215 -16.81 -13.28 4.88
CA SER A 215 -16.34 -14.27 3.91
C SER A 215 -16.95 -14.04 2.51
N LEU A 216 -18.21 -13.59 2.44
CA LEU A 216 -18.92 -13.34 1.19
C LEU A 216 -18.37 -12.13 0.40
N ASN A 217 -17.96 -11.06 1.08
CA ASN A 217 -17.39 -9.87 0.44
C ASN A 217 -15.85 -9.87 0.40
N GLY A 218 -15.24 -11.04 0.58
CA GLY A 218 -13.81 -11.25 0.44
C GLY A 218 -13.01 -10.63 1.59
N CYS A 219 -13.35 -10.97 2.84
CA CYS A 219 -12.51 -10.70 4.00
C CYS A 219 -11.09 -11.28 3.83
N LEU A 220 -10.17 -10.86 4.70
CA LEU A 220 -8.83 -11.43 4.70
C LEU A 220 -8.94 -12.87 5.24
N GLU A 221 -8.18 -13.78 4.66
CA GLU A 221 -7.98 -15.11 5.20
C GLU A 221 -6.51 -15.27 5.56
N VAL A 222 -6.22 -15.95 6.66
CA VAL A 222 -4.85 -16.15 7.15
C VAL A 222 -4.56 -17.60 7.48
N VAL A 223 -3.29 -17.97 7.44
CA VAL A 223 -2.83 -19.23 8.05
C VAL A 223 -2.22 -18.90 9.40
N GLU A 224 -2.94 -19.23 10.48
CA GLU A 224 -2.48 -18.96 11.84
C GLU A 224 -1.10 -19.59 12.10
N GLY A 225 -0.18 -18.82 12.70
CA GLY A 225 1.16 -19.30 13.02
C GLY A 225 2.13 -19.38 11.82
N SER A 226 1.67 -19.05 10.60
CA SER A 226 2.52 -19.10 9.41
C SER A 226 3.72 -18.15 9.44
N HIS A 227 3.67 -17.10 10.27
CA HIS A 227 4.80 -16.20 10.53
C HIS A 227 5.99 -16.90 11.19
N LYS A 228 5.78 -18.10 11.77
CA LYS A 228 6.83 -18.97 12.34
C LYS A 228 7.25 -20.10 11.40
N MET A 229 6.68 -20.17 10.20
CA MET A 229 6.94 -21.23 9.23
C MET A 229 7.84 -20.73 8.10
N THR A 230 8.49 -21.66 7.42
CA THR A 230 9.03 -21.37 6.09
C THR A 230 7.87 -21.39 5.09
N VAL A 231 7.51 -20.22 4.58
CA VAL A 231 6.49 -20.06 3.53
C VAL A 231 7.19 -20.00 2.18
N PRO A 232 7.05 -21.01 1.31
CA PRO A 232 7.70 -21.05 0.01
C PRO A 232 7.08 -20.03 -0.95
N ILE A 233 7.93 -19.26 -1.61
CA ILE A 233 7.54 -18.19 -2.54
C ILE A 233 7.87 -18.63 -3.97
N GLY A 234 6.90 -18.53 -4.87
CA GLY A 234 7.04 -18.81 -6.29
C GLY A 234 7.70 -17.66 -7.06
N THR A 235 7.90 -17.86 -8.36
CA THR A 235 8.52 -16.87 -9.26
C THR A 235 7.68 -15.61 -9.47
N ASP A 236 6.39 -15.68 -9.14
CA ASP A 236 5.42 -14.59 -9.21
C ASP A 236 5.30 -13.80 -7.89
N ASN A 237 6.21 -14.02 -6.95
CA ASN A 237 6.24 -13.45 -5.59
C ASN A 237 5.05 -13.86 -4.69
N CYS A 238 4.21 -14.80 -5.14
CA CYS A 238 3.12 -15.37 -4.36
C CYS A 238 3.54 -16.68 -3.69
N ILE A 239 2.73 -17.19 -2.76
CA ILE A 239 2.97 -18.47 -2.09
C ILE A 239 2.73 -19.62 -3.08
N THR A 240 3.57 -20.65 -3.06
CA THR A 240 3.44 -21.77 -4.01
C THR A 240 2.11 -22.52 -3.85
N PRO A 241 1.49 -23.00 -4.96
CA PRO A 241 0.18 -23.66 -4.91
C PRO A 241 0.12 -24.87 -3.96
N ASP A 242 1.16 -25.69 -3.91
CA ASP A 242 1.22 -26.87 -3.05
C ASP A 242 1.14 -26.49 -1.56
N TRP A 243 1.82 -25.41 -1.17
CA TRP A 243 1.73 -24.92 0.21
C TRP A 243 0.34 -24.34 0.46
N VAL A 244 -0.25 -23.59 -0.48
CA VAL A 244 -1.61 -23.04 -0.32
C VAL A 244 -2.64 -24.15 -0.10
N ALA A 245 -2.57 -25.22 -0.90
CA ALA A 245 -3.51 -26.34 -0.85
C ALA A 245 -3.38 -27.18 0.44
N ALA A 246 -2.18 -27.23 1.04
CA ALA A 246 -1.90 -28.00 2.25
C ALA A 246 -2.19 -27.26 3.57
N ARG A 247 -2.81 -26.08 3.53
CA ARG A 247 -3.01 -25.23 4.70
C ARG A 247 -4.48 -24.92 4.96
N ASN A 248 -4.79 -24.78 6.24
CA ASN A 248 -6.08 -24.29 6.69
C ASN A 248 -6.08 -22.76 6.69
N TRP A 249 -6.98 -22.16 5.92
CA TRP A 249 -7.13 -20.72 5.79
C TRP A 249 -8.32 -20.26 6.63
N ILE A 250 -8.07 -19.42 7.62
CA ILE A 250 -9.08 -18.92 8.55
C ILE A 250 -9.58 -17.56 8.07
N PRO A 251 -10.88 -17.39 7.81
CA PRO A 251 -11.44 -16.09 7.48
C PRO A 251 -11.40 -15.18 8.71
N VAL A 252 -10.99 -13.93 8.49
CA VAL A 252 -10.95 -12.87 9.50
C VAL A 252 -12.11 -11.92 9.22
N GLU A 253 -13.27 -12.24 9.77
CA GLU A 253 -14.45 -11.38 9.69
C GLU A 253 -14.34 -10.24 10.69
N MET A 254 -14.71 -9.03 10.25
CA MET A 254 -14.54 -7.80 11.01
C MET A 254 -15.76 -6.91 10.85
N LYS A 255 -16.08 -6.15 11.89
CA LYS A 255 -17.03 -5.03 11.82
C LYS A 255 -16.33 -3.74 11.44
N ALA A 256 -17.08 -2.82 10.82
CA ALA A 256 -16.58 -1.47 10.60
C ALA A 256 -16.05 -0.87 11.92
N GLY A 257 -14.87 -0.26 11.86
CA GLY A 257 -14.14 0.30 13.01
C GLY A 257 -13.17 -0.67 13.69
N GLU A 258 -13.25 -1.98 13.42
CA GLU A 258 -12.31 -2.94 13.97
C GLU A 258 -10.96 -2.92 13.24
N LEU A 259 -9.90 -3.25 13.98
CA LEU A 259 -8.53 -3.29 13.50
C LEU A 259 -8.01 -4.72 13.48
N MET A 260 -7.20 -5.03 12.47
CA MET A 260 -6.37 -6.23 12.45
C MET A 260 -4.91 -5.81 12.30
N ILE A 261 -4.05 -6.27 13.21
CA ILE A 261 -2.60 -6.04 13.17
C ILE A 261 -1.93 -7.35 12.81
N PHE A 262 -0.98 -7.34 11.88
CA PHE A 262 -0.24 -8.53 11.47
C PHE A 262 1.18 -8.18 10.99
N GLY A 263 2.08 -9.16 11.10
CA GLY A 263 3.47 -9.00 10.68
C GLY A 263 3.71 -9.32 9.20
N SER A 264 4.81 -8.80 8.68
CA SER A 264 5.31 -8.98 7.30
C SER A 264 5.36 -10.40 6.73
N SER A 265 5.35 -11.42 7.60
CA SER A 265 5.56 -12.83 7.23
C SER A 265 4.31 -13.70 7.44
N LEU A 266 3.19 -13.12 7.85
CA LEU A 266 1.93 -13.84 7.95
C LEU A 266 1.40 -14.15 6.55
N ALA A 267 1.20 -15.43 6.25
CA ALA A 267 0.56 -15.86 5.02
C ALA A 267 -0.92 -15.43 5.04
N HIS A 268 -1.30 -14.61 4.08
CA HIS A 268 -2.64 -14.07 3.96
C HIS A 268 -3.11 -14.00 2.50
N ARG A 269 -4.42 -13.99 2.31
CA ARG A 269 -5.08 -13.87 1.00
C ARG A 269 -6.44 -13.19 1.17
N SER A 270 -7.14 -12.93 0.08
CA SER A 270 -8.59 -12.68 0.19
C SER A 270 -9.31 -13.10 -1.09
N GLY A 271 -10.50 -13.66 -0.94
CA GLY A 271 -11.38 -13.99 -2.07
C GLY A 271 -11.94 -12.75 -2.80
N PRO A 272 -12.59 -12.93 -3.96
CA PRO A 272 -13.34 -11.85 -4.62
C PRO A 272 -14.51 -11.39 -3.76
N ASN A 273 -15.07 -10.22 -4.08
CA ASN A 273 -16.34 -9.79 -3.48
C ASN A 273 -17.51 -10.31 -4.30
N ALA A 274 -18.13 -11.39 -3.80
CA ALA A 274 -19.31 -12.01 -4.40
C ALA A 274 -20.64 -11.45 -3.85
N SER A 275 -20.57 -10.44 -2.98
CA SER A 275 -21.75 -9.78 -2.42
C SER A 275 -22.25 -8.65 -3.31
N SER A 276 -23.42 -8.10 -2.97
CA SER A 276 -23.97 -6.88 -3.58
C SER A 276 -23.49 -5.58 -2.91
N LYS A 277 -22.60 -5.66 -1.91
CA LYS A 277 -22.12 -4.51 -1.15
C LYS A 277 -20.63 -4.31 -1.34
N ASP A 278 -20.22 -3.05 -1.38
CA ASP A 278 -18.82 -2.68 -1.43
C ASP A 278 -18.12 -2.93 -0.09
N ARG A 279 -16.81 -3.17 -0.15
CA ARG A 279 -15.97 -3.31 1.04
C ARG A 279 -14.70 -2.49 0.90
N ARG A 280 -14.53 -1.52 1.78
CA ARG A 280 -13.36 -0.65 1.85
C ARG A 280 -12.58 -0.96 3.12
N ALA A 281 -11.25 -0.99 2.99
CA ALA A 281 -10.36 -1.20 4.12
C ALA A 281 -9.09 -0.36 3.95
N VAL A 282 -8.71 0.32 5.01
CA VAL A 282 -7.47 1.08 5.09
C VAL A 282 -6.38 0.14 5.58
N TYR A 283 -5.21 0.19 4.97
CA TYR A 283 -4.02 -0.54 5.39
C TYR A 283 -2.90 0.46 5.59
N ALA A 284 -2.19 0.35 6.71
CA ALA A 284 -1.00 1.12 6.99
C ALA A 284 0.10 0.17 7.45
N THR A 285 1.28 0.27 6.86
CA THR A 285 2.48 -0.51 7.16
C THR A 285 3.48 0.38 7.83
N TYR A 286 4.17 -0.16 8.83
CA TYR A 286 5.07 0.59 9.69
C TYR A 286 6.39 -0.15 9.84
N ASN A 287 7.49 0.59 9.79
CA ASN A 287 8.84 0.08 10.04
C ASN A 287 9.36 0.58 11.39
N SER A 288 10.39 -0.07 11.93
CA SER A 288 11.02 0.39 13.18
C SER A 288 11.72 1.74 12.93
N LYS A 289 11.64 2.66 13.88
CA LYS A 289 12.34 3.96 13.81
C LYS A 289 13.84 3.82 13.63
N SER A 290 14.42 2.74 14.14
CA SER A 290 15.84 2.42 13.95
C SER A 290 16.22 2.17 12.48
N GLU A 291 15.25 1.82 11.64
CA GLU A 291 15.41 1.62 10.19
C GLU A 291 15.25 2.94 9.38
N GLY A 292 14.92 4.05 10.04
CA GLY A 292 14.74 5.38 9.45
C GLY A 292 13.32 5.70 9.00
N ASP A 293 13.07 6.97 8.67
CA ASP A 293 11.81 7.39 8.04
C ASP A 293 11.90 7.17 6.52
N LEU A 294 11.16 6.18 6.03
CA LEU A 294 11.28 5.67 4.66
C LEU A 294 10.04 5.97 3.79
N HIS A 295 9.04 6.65 4.34
CA HIS A 295 7.74 6.87 3.69
C HIS A 295 7.86 7.56 2.33
N ASP A 296 8.48 8.74 2.31
CA ASP A 296 8.55 9.57 1.11
C ASP A 296 9.47 8.93 0.07
N ALA A 297 10.61 8.38 0.50
CA ALA A 297 11.52 7.64 -0.37
C ALA A 297 10.86 6.42 -1.03
N TYR A 298 10.01 5.69 -0.29
CA TYR A 298 9.23 4.58 -0.85
C TYR A 298 8.28 5.06 -1.95
N TYR A 299 7.54 6.16 -1.73
CA TYR A 299 6.59 6.66 -2.71
C TYR A 299 7.22 7.35 -3.91
N GLU A 300 8.34 8.06 -3.74
CA GLU A 300 9.12 8.60 -4.85
C GLU A 300 9.58 7.48 -5.78
N ARG A 301 10.06 6.36 -5.22
CA ARG A 301 10.46 5.19 -6.01
C ARG A 301 9.27 4.52 -6.67
N ARG A 302 8.18 4.31 -5.92
CA ARG A 302 6.95 3.70 -6.44
C ARG A 302 6.36 4.50 -7.61
N ALA A 303 6.29 5.82 -7.49
CA ALA A 303 5.75 6.69 -8.54
C ALA A 303 6.57 6.64 -9.83
N LYS A 304 7.89 6.36 -9.74
CA LYS A 304 8.76 6.16 -10.91
C LYS A 304 8.58 4.78 -11.54
N LEU A 305 8.61 3.73 -10.72
CA LEU A 305 8.63 2.34 -11.17
C LEU A 305 7.25 1.80 -11.58
N TYR A 306 6.20 2.23 -10.91
CA TYR A 306 4.84 1.77 -11.16
C TYR A 306 3.81 2.87 -10.89
N PRO A 307 3.81 3.96 -11.68
CA PRO A 307 2.87 5.05 -11.50
C PRO A 307 1.41 4.60 -11.68
N ALA A 308 0.50 5.42 -11.16
CA ALA A 308 -0.93 5.33 -11.45
C ALA A 308 -1.18 5.25 -12.96
N THR A 309 -2.20 4.50 -13.38
CA THR A 309 -2.40 4.18 -14.81
C THR A 309 -2.49 5.42 -15.68
N HIS A 310 -3.18 6.48 -15.24
CA HIS A 310 -3.32 7.74 -15.99
C HIS A 310 -2.02 8.56 -16.08
N LYS A 311 -0.98 8.19 -15.34
CA LYS A 311 0.36 8.81 -15.38
C LYS A 311 1.40 8.00 -16.16
N ARG A 312 1.05 6.79 -16.61
CA ARG A 312 1.94 5.94 -17.40
C ARG A 312 2.16 6.55 -18.78
N ARG A 313 3.40 6.51 -19.26
CA ARG A 313 3.76 7.02 -20.59
C ARG A 313 3.73 5.87 -21.60
N GLU A 314 3.23 6.16 -22.79
CA GLU A 314 3.26 5.21 -23.90
C GLU A 314 4.71 4.81 -24.24
N GLY A 315 4.94 3.52 -24.51
CA GLY A 315 6.25 2.98 -24.87
C GLY A 315 7.22 2.75 -23.70
N VAL A 316 6.86 3.10 -22.46
CA VAL A 316 7.68 2.79 -21.27
C VAL A 316 7.26 1.43 -20.68
N ASP A 317 8.23 0.57 -20.42
CA ASP A 317 8.00 -0.72 -19.78
C ASP A 317 7.95 -0.59 -18.25
N TYR A 318 6.80 -0.93 -17.66
CA TYR A 318 6.56 -0.93 -16.22
C TYR A 318 6.49 -2.34 -15.61
N SER A 319 6.85 -3.38 -16.38
CA SER A 319 6.71 -4.79 -15.98
C SER A 319 7.44 -5.12 -14.67
N SER A 320 8.66 -4.62 -14.48
CA SER A 320 9.47 -4.79 -13.27
C SER A 320 8.81 -4.14 -12.04
N GLY A 321 8.35 -2.90 -12.18
CA GLY A 321 7.59 -2.21 -11.13
C GLY A 321 6.30 -2.96 -10.80
N ALA A 322 5.59 -3.45 -11.80
CA ALA A 322 4.38 -4.22 -11.61
C ALA A 322 4.66 -5.55 -10.85
N GLN A 323 5.82 -6.20 -11.09
CA GLN A 323 6.21 -7.43 -10.39
C GLN A 323 6.43 -7.20 -8.90
N ASN A 324 6.86 -6.00 -8.51
CA ASN A 324 7.05 -5.64 -7.11
C ASN A 324 5.77 -5.08 -6.47
N TYR A 325 5.01 -4.27 -7.20
CA TYR A 325 3.95 -3.44 -6.60
C TYR A 325 2.52 -3.91 -6.90
N ALA A 326 2.35 -4.84 -7.85
CA ALA A 326 1.07 -5.39 -8.27
C ALA A 326 1.00 -6.93 -8.28
N TYR A 327 2.00 -7.63 -7.73
CA TYR A 327 1.95 -9.09 -7.56
C TYR A 327 0.73 -9.51 -6.75
N GLY A 328 0.11 -10.62 -7.15
CA GLY A 328 -1.06 -11.16 -6.46
C GLY A 328 -2.27 -10.23 -6.35
N THR A 329 -2.29 -9.09 -7.05
CA THR A 329 -3.36 -8.07 -6.93
C THR A 329 -4.29 -8.05 -8.13
N PRO A 330 -5.53 -7.56 -7.97
CA PRO A 330 -6.44 -7.34 -9.09
C PRO A 330 -5.97 -6.28 -10.10
N MET A 331 -5.02 -5.40 -9.75
CA MET A 331 -4.51 -4.34 -10.64
C MET A 331 -3.97 -4.87 -11.97
N ARG A 332 -3.49 -6.12 -11.99
CA ARG A 332 -2.99 -6.80 -13.20
C ARG A 332 -4.07 -7.08 -14.23
N SER A 333 -5.35 -7.05 -13.86
CA SER A 333 -6.47 -7.24 -14.78
C SER A 333 -6.54 -6.15 -15.86
N VAL A 334 -6.16 -4.91 -15.53
CA VAL A 334 -6.08 -3.79 -16.49
C VAL A 334 -4.98 -4.02 -17.53
N GLU A 335 -3.88 -4.62 -17.13
CA GLU A 335 -2.77 -4.92 -18.04
C GLU A 335 -3.16 -6.05 -19.00
N LYS A 336 -3.86 -7.07 -18.51
CA LYS A 336 -4.39 -8.18 -19.31
C LYS A 336 -5.49 -7.74 -20.28
N SER A 337 -6.33 -6.77 -19.91
CA SER A 337 -7.35 -6.25 -20.82
C SER A 337 -6.77 -5.40 -21.95
N ASN A 338 -5.62 -4.77 -21.73
CA ASN A 338 -4.95 -3.92 -22.72
C ASN A 338 -3.96 -4.70 -23.60
N GLY A 339 -3.64 -5.95 -23.26
CA GLY A 339 -2.70 -6.80 -23.99
C GLY A 339 -2.96 -8.27 -23.73
N GLY A 340 -3.65 -8.91 -24.67
CA GLY A 340 -3.92 -10.34 -24.71
C GLY A 340 -4.53 -10.70 -26.06
N SER A 341 -3.62 -11.00 -27.00
CA SER A 341 -3.78 -11.52 -28.37
C SER A 341 -4.97 -12.43 -28.62
#